data_AF-A0A1Q3QH03-F1
#
_entry.id   AF-A0A1Q3QH03-F1
#
_cell.length_a   1.000
_cell.length_b   1.000
_cell.length_c   1.000
_cell.angle_alpha   90.00
_cell.angle_beta   90.00
_cell.angle_gamma   90.00
#
_symmetry.space_group_name_H-M   'P 1'
#
loop_
_entity.id
_entity.type
_entity.pdbx_description
1 polymer ?
#
loop_
_entity_poly.entity_id
_entity_poly.type
_entity_poly.pdbx_seq_one_letter_code
_entity_poly.pdbx_strand_id
1 'polypeptide(L)'
;MKTIKSMVAVAVLATALISCNKDIGEQISPKDGETTHVVLEVLKPGNPTRAEAGTVTSHTVEFRNGYVYFVDGNDKITDVFTIVDSNPNAAQRQVVMSGSIDFAEVSGSSRNIYIFGNVPTLSFVKGNSISNVVATIVDLQTQTELATSDVSNVTLYGKTQTAIDHTGNPSTAAVTVAPIGSRIEIHKFTAVDIDGSTPTAITTYKVDGIFINNFYYKSTIAGTRTSTVTPANDKYYYGKEADGQNPAMFLEGAGIYSAANAGYIYDANNAGIGKFTLAAKEYSPNTDGKVWAYNLFAPVGGEFPHIVIRVSGFNSEVGIGNELRWMTVTKFLNVSDDSEVQAFLPGRIYQIKNFTFNEDNIDVAPEMKSVTVRVSVTLATWMENEVKPW
;
A
#
# COMPACT_ATOMS: atom_id res chain seq x y z
N MET A 1 57.82 21.57 -69.60
CA MET A 1 57.61 20.34 -70.41
C MET A 1 57.08 19.29 -69.44
N LYS A 2 55.90 18.68 -69.51
CA LYS A 2 54.82 18.48 -70.50
C LYS A 2 53.51 18.55 -69.67
N THR A 3 52.48 19.34 -70.01
CA THR A 3 51.36 18.99 -70.91
C THR A 3 50.71 17.62 -70.56
N ILE A 4 49.40 17.42 -70.38
CA ILE A 4 48.20 18.21 -70.76
C ILE A 4 46.93 17.41 -70.37
N LYS A 5 45.84 18.12 -70.01
CA LYS A 5 44.39 17.84 -70.29
C LYS A 5 43.72 16.60 -69.64
N SER A 6 42.43 16.60 -69.30
CA SER A 6 41.35 17.61 -69.31
C SER A 6 40.10 16.98 -68.66
N MET A 7 39.31 17.83 -67.99
CA MET A 7 37.82 17.99 -68.03
C MET A 7 36.93 16.74 -67.86
N VAL A 8 35.86 16.76 -67.05
CA VAL A 8 34.64 17.61 -67.10
C VAL A 8 34.05 17.60 -65.66
N ALA A 9 33.67 18.66 -64.92
CA ALA A 9 33.00 19.93 -65.16
C ALA A 9 31.50 19.83 -65.51
N VAL A 10 30.60 19.72 -64.52
CA VAL A 10 29.35 20.50 -64.49
C VAL A 10 29.01 20.85 -63.04
N ALA A 11 28.98 22.15 -62.79
CA ALA A 11 28.49 22.83 -61.60
C ALA A 11 26.96 22.98 -61.65
N VAL A 12 26.35 23.28 -60.50
CA VAL A 12 25.33 24.34 -60.26
C VAL A 12 24.85 24.13 -58.81
N LEU A 13 25.30 24.97 -57.86
CA LEU A 13 24.59 26.17 -57.34
C LEU A 13 23.18 25.82 -56.80
N ALA A 14 22.73 26.18 -55.61
CA ALA A 14 23.26 26.87 -54.44
C ALA A 14 22.11 26.89 -53.43
N THR A 15 22.39 26.87 -52.13
CA THR A 15 21.59 27.65 -51.17
C THR A 15 22.41 27.99 -49.93
N ALA A 16 22.74 29.28 -49.88
CA ALA A 16 22.93 30.16 -48.72
C ALA A 16 23.23 29.53 -47.35
N LEU A 17 24.50 29.63 -46.97
CA LEU A 17 24.89 29.95 -45.60
C LEU A 17 24.64 31.46 -45.38
N ILE A 18 23.90 31.81 -44.34
CA ILE A 18 24.06 33.06 -43.61
C ILE A 18 24.33 32.68 -42.15
N SER A 19 25.37 33.27 -41.60
CA SER A 19 25.88 33.04 -40.24
C SER A 19 25.10 33.81 -39.16
N CYS A 20 25.18 33.27 -37.93
CA CYS A 20 25.05 33.93 -36.63
C CYS A 20 23.66 34.45 -36.21
N ASN A 21 23.10 33.80 -35.20
CA ASN A 21 23.32 34.25 -33.82
C ASN A 21 23.41 33.04 -32.88
N LYS A 22 24.41 33.05 -31.99
CA LYS A 22 24.23 32.44 -30.67
C LYS A 22 23.28 33.38 -29.94
N ASP A 23 21.99 33.18 -30.13
CA ASP A 23 21.06 33.60 -29.11
C ASP A 23 21.41 32.74 -27.89
N ILE A 24 21.76 33.40 -26.80
CA ILE A 24 21.70 32.82 -25.47
C ILE A 24 20.28 32.28 -25.41
N GLY A 25 20.12 30.97 -25.57
CA GLY A 25 18.83 30.33 -25.72
C GLY A 25 17.99 30.74 -24.52
N GLU A 26 17.08 31.68 -24.75
CA GLU A 26 16.00 31.93 -23.82
C GLU A 26 15.35 30.58 -23.62
N GLN A 27 15.29 30.16 -22.36
CA GLN A 27 14.74 28.88 -21.98
C GLN A 27 13.22 28.97 -22.21
N ILE A 28 12.80 28.71 -23.45
CA ILE A 28 11.40 28.86 -23.86
C ILE A 28 10.63 27.68 -23.28
N SER A 29 9.93 27.91 -22.18
CA SER A 29 8.92 26.95 -21.71
C SER A 29 7.88 26.73 -22.81
N PRO A 30 7.40 25.48 -23.01
CA PRO A 30 6.40 25.17 -24.02
C PRO A 30 5.15 26.05 -23.86
N LYS A 31 4.65 26.61 -24.96
CA LYS A 31 3.41 27.42 -24.94
C LYS A 31 2.17 26.52 -24.99
N ASP A 32 1.02 27.08 -24.63
CA ASP A 32 -0.25 26.37 -24.73
C ASP A 32 -0.54 25.99 -26.19
N GLY A 33 -0.78 24.70 -26.45
CA GLY A 33 -0.91 24.13 -27.79
C GLY A 33 0.35 23.46 -28.37
N GLU A 34 1.51 23.55 -27.72
CA GLU A 34 2.75 22.83 -28.10
C GLU A 34 2.94 21.55 -27.29
N THR A 35 3.70 20.57 -27.82
CA THR A 35 4.06 19.35 -27.09
C THR A 35 5.50 19.40 -26.57
N THR A 36 5.76 18.76 -25.44
CA THR A 36 7.07 18.65 -24.79
C THR A 36 7.43 17.19 -24.47
N HIS A 37 8.70 16.97 -24.17
CA HIS A 37 9.20 15.75 -23.56
C HIS A 37 9.28 15.94 -22.05
N VAL A 38 8.71 15.01 -21.28
CA VAL A 38 8.79 15.01 -19.82
C VAL A 38 9.53 13.77 -19.35
N VAL A 39 10.62 13.99 -18.61
CA VAL A 39 11.29 12.95 -17.83
C VAL A 39 10.65 12.93 -16.44
N LEU A 40 10.06 11.80 -16.09
CA LEU A 40 9.49 11.56 -14.77
C LEU A 40 10.44 10.72 -13.93
N GLU A 41 10.77 11.19 -12.74
CA GLU A 41 11.36 10.38 -11.69
C GLU A 41 10.25 9.86 -10.76
N VAL A 42 10.14 8.54 -10.65
CA VAL A 42 9.21 7.91 -9.71
C VAL A 42 9.92 7.73 -8.38
N LEU A 43 9.64 8.63 -7.44
CA LEU A 43 10.18 8.58 -6.09
C LEU A 43 9.39 7.57 -5.25
N LYS A 44 10.09 6.79 -4.44
CA LYS A 44 9.48 6.02 -3.35
C LYS A 44 9.34 6.93 -2.12
N PRO A 45 8.31 6.75 -1.27
CA PRO A 45 8.18 7.53 -0.03
C PRO A 45 9.48 7.46 0.77
N GLY A 46 10.00 8.61 1.22
CA GLY A 46 11.41 8.78 1.56
C GLY A 46 11.97 7.80 2.60
N ASN A 47 13.21 7.35 2.36
CA ASN A 47 14.15 6.90 3.39
C ASN A 47 15.31 7.89 3.44
N PRO A 48 15.81 8.31 4.61
CA PRO A 48 17.19 8.76 4.69
C PRO A 48 18.12 7.53 4.59
N THR A 49 19.02 7.57 3.60
CA THR A 49 20.38 6.97 3.51
C THR A 49 20.74 5.92 4.59
N ARG A 50 21.12 4.67 4.30
CA ARG A 50 22.30 4.20 3.55
C ARG A 50 22.22 2.65 3.41
N ALA A 51 23.16 2.10 2.63
CA ALA A 51 23.26 0.73 2.09
C ALA A 51 23.00 -0.46 3.03
N GLU A 52 22.52 -1.54 2.39
CA GLU A 52 22.92 -2.92 2.64
C GLU A 52 22.04 -3.75 3.68
N ALA A 53 21.36 -4.85 3.25
CA ALA A 53 20.24 -5.72 3.72
C ALA A 53 20.63 -6.93 4.62
N GLY A 54 19.74 -7.79 5.14
CA GLY A 54 18.27 -7.89 5.10
C GLY A 54 17.73 -8.78 6.24
N THR A 55 16.40 -8.95 6.33
CA THR A 55 15.64 -10.11 6.87
C THR A 55 14.17 -9.90 6.49
N VAL A 56 13.58 -10.85 5.75
CA VAL A 56 12.29 -10.80 5.03
C VAL A 56 12.26 -9.76 3.89
N THR A 57 12.75 -10.24 2.75
CA THR A 57 12.83 -9.68 1.41
C THR A 57 11.44 -9.51 0.77
N SER A 58 11.15 -8.32 0.24
CA SER A 58 10.00 -7.97 -0.62
C SER A 58 8.62 -7.85 0.05
N HIS A 59 8.39 -6.75 0.78
CA HIS A 59 7.05 -6.12 0.85
C HIS A 59 6.82 -5.17 -0.34
N THR A 60 7.24 -5.59 -1.54
CA THR A 60 7.16 -4.74 -2.74
C THR A 60 5.80 -4.82 -3.38
N VAL A 61 5.08 -3.70 -3.36
CA VAL A 61 3.82 -3.55 -4.07
C VAL A 61 4.10 -3.33 -5.55
N GLU A 62 3.99 -4.36 -6.38
CA GLU A 62 4.23 -4.24 -7.82
C GLU A 62 3.25 -3.28 -8.51
N PHE A 63 3.74 -2.54 -9.52
CA PHE A 63 2.87 -1.87 -10.48
C PHE A 63 2.50 -2.87 -11.58
N ARG A 64 1.30 -3.45 -11.50
CA ARG A 64 0.81 -4.41 -12.51
C ARG A 64 0.09 -3.71 -13.67
N ASN A 65 -0.71 -2.72 -13.34
CA ASN A 65 -1.49 -1.94 -14.30
C ASN A 65 -1.77 -0.55 -13.74
N GLY A 66 -2.28 0.35 -14.58
CA GLY A 66 -2.69 1.67 -14.13
C GLY A 66 -2.62 2.75 -15.18
N TYR A 67 -2.49 3.98 -14.72
CA TYR A 67 -2.57 5.17 -15.56
C TYR A 67 -1.64 6.28 -15.05
N VAL A 68 -1.07 7.03 -15.99
CA VAL A 68 -0.38 8.31 -15.73
C VAL A 68 -1.19 9.41 -16.42
N TYR A 69 -1.70 10.36 -15.64
CA TYR A 69 -2.45 11.52 -16.12
C TYR A 69 -1.61 12.78 -15.99
N PHE A 70 -1.49 13.51 -17.10
CA PHE A 70 -1.00 14.88 -17.10
C PHE A 70 -2.20 15.82 -17.01
N VAL A 71 -2.05 16.86 -16.20
CA VAL A 71 -3.16 17.75 -15.82
C VAL A 71 -2.71 19.20 -15.89
N ASP A 72 -3.53 20.08 -16.45
CA ASP A 72 -3.27 21.52 -16.54
C ASP A 72 -3.46 22.26 -15.20
N GLY A 73 -3.33 23.59 -15.22
CA GLY A 73 -3.55 24.44 -14.05
C GLY A 73 -5.02 24.55 -13.60
N ASN A 74 -5.97 23.99 -14.35
CA ASN A 74 -7.41 24.02 -14.09
C ASN A 74 -7.99 22.63 -13.80
N ASP A 75 -7.14 21.68 -13.37
CA ASP A 75 -7.51 20.30 -13.06
C ASP A 75 -8.10 19.50 -14.24
N LYS A 76 -7.83 19.93 -15.49
CA LYS A 76 -8.21 19.20 -16.70
C LYS A 76 -7.12 18.28 -17.18
N ILE A 77 -7.51 17.05 -17.52
CA ILE A 77 -6.61 16.05 -18.08
C ILE A 77 -6.17 16.51 -19.48
N THR A 78 -4.87 16.69 -19.67
CA THR A 78 -4.26 17.06 -20.94
C THR A 78 -3.82 15.83 -21.73
N ASP A 79 -3.27 14.83 -21.05
CA ASP A 79 -2.77 13.59 -21.62
C ASP A 79 -2.93 12.41 -20.66
N VAL A 80 -3.06 11.21 -21.23
CA VAL A 80 -3.22 9.94 -20.49
C VAL A 80 -2.29 8.90 -21.10
N PHE A 81 -1.54 8.22 -20.24
CA PHE A 81 -0.76 7.05 -20.58
C PHE A 81 -1.25 5.86 -19.75
N THR A 82 -1.20 4.66 -20.32
CA THR A 82 -1.53 3.42 -19.61
C THR A 82 -0.26 2.74 -19.11
N ILE A 83 -0.29 2.27 -17.86
CA ILE A 83 0.77 1.47 -17.28
C ILE A 83 0.49 0.01 -17.59
N VAL A 84 1.50 -0.68 -18.14
CA VAL A 84 1.48 -2.12 -18.40
C VAL A 84 2.62 -2.81 -17.63
N ASP A 85 2.49 -4.11 -17.41
CA ASP A 85 3.48 -4.91 -16.69
C ASP A 85 4.79 -5.11 -17.51
N SER A 86 4.67 -5.16 -18.83
CA SER A 86 5.74 -5.45 -19.76
C SER A 86 5.38 -5.00 -21.18
N ASN A 87 6.38 -4.86 -22.05
CA ASN A 87 6.21 -4.62 -23.50
C ASN A 87 5.32 -3.41 -23.87
N PRO A 88 5.70 -2.17 -23.47
CA PRO A 88 4.88 -1.00 -23.73
C PRO A 88 4.86 -0.64 -25.22
N ASN A 89 3.69 -0.29 -25.74
CA ASN A 89 3.52 0.27 -27.07
C ASN A 89 3.43 1.81 -27.03
N ALA A 90 4.48 2.48 -27.51
CA ALA A 90 4.53 3.95 -27.56
C ALA A 90 3.39 4.57 -28.40
N ALA A 91 2.99 3.93 -29.51
CA ALA A 91 1.89 4.41 -30.35
C ALA A 91 0.52 4.32 -29.65
N GLN A 92 0.40 3.47 -28.62
CA GLN A 92 -0.79 3.35 -27.77
C GLN A 92 -0.65 4.14 -26.46
N ARG A 93 0.40 4.98 -26.33
CA ARG A 93 0.73 5.73 -25.10
C ARG A 93 0.83 4.82 -23.87
N GLN A 94 1.49 3.68 -24.02
CA GLN A 94 1.77 2.76 -22.93
C GLN A 94 3.17 2.96 -22.38
N VAL A 95 3.32 2.75 -21.07
CA VAL A 95 4.60 2.82 -20.36
C VAL A 95 4.72 1.67 -19.36
N VAL A 96 5.96 1.31 -19.03
CA VAL A 96 6.27 0.43 -17.90
C VAL A 96 6.83 1.30 -16.78
N MET A 97 6.39 1.05 -15.55
CA MET A 97 6.89 1.79 -14.38
C MET A 97 8.28 1.30 -13.98
N SER A 98 9.32 2.02 -14.40
CA SER A 98 10.71 1.70 -14.05
C SER A 98 11.53 2.97 -13.85
N GLY A 99 12.10 3.18 -12.65
CA GLY A 99 13.05 4.26 -12.37
C GLY A 99 12.63 5.62 -12.93
N SER A 100 13.30 6.03 -14.01
CA SER A 100 12.95 7.21 -14.80
C SER A 100 12.22 6.82 -16.08
N ILE A 101 11.13 7.53 -16.38
CA ILE A 101 10.25 7.26 -17.52
C ILE A 101 10.19 8.50 -18.42
N ASP A 102 10.43 8.29 -19.72
CA ASP A 102 10.33 9.34 -20.73
C ASP A 102 8.93 9.36 -21.35
N PHE A 103 8.25 10.50 -21.24
CA PHE A 103 6.98 10.75 -21.91
C PHE A 103 7.19 11.72 -23.07
N ALA A 104 6.97 11.23 -24.29
CA ALA A 104 6.94 12.06 -25.49
C ALA A 104 5.54 12.61 -25.75
N GLU A 105 5.48 13.71 -26.51
CA GLU A 105 4.22 14.31 -26.98
C GLU A 105 3.25 14.71 -25.85
N VAL A 106 3.78 15.17 -24.72
CA VAL A 106 2.97 15.68 -23.60
C VAL A 106 2.60 17.13 -23.86
N SER A 107 1.37 17.55 -23.56
CA SER A 107 0.95 18.94 -23.68
C SER A 107 1.81 19.87 -22.84
N GLY A 108 2.30 20.96 -23.45
CA GLY A 108 3.06 22.03 -22.79
C GLY A 108 2.28 22.81 -21.73
N SER A 109 0.95 22.68 -21.73
CA SER A 109 0.07 23.23 -20.70
C SER A 109 -0.06 22.36 -19.45
N SER A 110 0.49 21.15 -19.45
CA SER A 110 0.50 20.25 -18.29
C SER A 110 1.27 20.89 -17.14
N ARG A 111 0.77 20.77 -15.92
CA ARG A 111 1.39 21.32 -14.71
C ARG A 111 1.59 20.27 -13.63
N ASN A 112 0.73 19.25 -13.58
CA ASN A 112 0.80 18.20 -12.58
C ASN A 112 0.76 16.82 -13.24
N ILE A 113 1.37 15.84 -12.57
CA ILE A 113 1.30 14.43 -12.96
C ILE A 113 0.65 13.66 -11.83
N TYR A 114 -0.31 12.82 -12.19
CA TYR A 114 -1.00 11.89 -11.29
C TYR A 114 -0.73 10.47 -11.76
N ILE A 115 -0.35 9.60 -10.83
CA ILE A 115 -0.05 8.20 -11.10
C ILE A 115 -1.01 7.35 -10.28
N PHE A 116 -1.64 6.39 -10.96
CA PHE A 116 -2.57 5.45 -10.38
C PHE A 116 -2.11 4.05 -10.75
N GLY A 117 -1.82 3.20 -9.76
CA GLY A 117 -1.40 1.82 -9.99
C GLY A 117 -2.36 0.84 -9.33
N ASN A 118 -2.52 -0.35 -9.91
CA ASN A 118 -3.40 -1.41 -9.42
C ASN A 118 -4.81 -0.89 -9.11
N VAL A 119 -5.40 -0.22 -10.10
CA VAL A 119 -6.73 0.39 -10.01
C VAL A 119 -7.69 -0.34 -10.94
N PRO A 120 -9.01 -0.30 -10.68
CA PRO A 120 -10.00 -0.72 -11.66
C PRO A 120 -9.79 0.02 -12.98
N THR A 121 -10.27 -0.56 -14.09
CA THR A 121 -10.24 0.11 -15.39
C THR A 121 -10.89 1.48 -15.30
N LEU A 122 -10.15 2.52 -15.65
CA LEU A 122 -10.60 3.91 -15.64
C LEU A 122 -10.97 4.33 -17.07
N SER A 123 -12.12 4.99 -17.24
CA SER A 123 -12.62 5.46 -18.54
C SER A 123 -12.41 6.96 -18.77
N PHE A 124 -11.54 7.59 -17.98
CA PHE A 124 -11.33 9.04 -18.04
C PHE A 124 -10.28 9.39 -19.09
N VAL A 125 -10.61 10.35 -19.95
CA VAL A 125 -9.82 10.75 -21.12
C VAL A 125 -9.51 12.24 -21.07
N LYS A 126 -8.72 12.71 -22.05
CA LYS A 126 -8.40 14.12 -22.27
C LYS A 126 -9.65 14.99 -22.20
N GLY A 127 -9.56 16.10 -21.46
CA GLY A 127 -10.65 17.06 -21.22
C GLY A 127 -11.54 16.75 -20.02
N ASN A 128 -11.50 15.52 -19.47
CA ASN A 128 -12.16 15.23 -18.19
C ASN A 128 -11.43 15.92 -17.02
N SER A 129 -12.14 16.05 -15.88
CA SER A 129 -11.56 16.58 -14.64
C SER A 129 -10.81 15.49 -13.89
N ILE A 130 -9.59 15.77 -13.40
CA ILE A 130 -8.84 14.83 -12.55
C ILE A 130 -9.57 14.54 -11.24
N SER A 131 -10.43 15.46 -10.78
CA SER A 131 -11.28 15.28 -9.59
C SER A 131 -12.14 14.02 -9.67
N ASN A 132 -12.61 13.66 -10.87
CA ASN A 132 -13.44 12.48 -11.08
C ASN A 132 -12.62 11.19 -10.97
N VAL A 133 -11.36 11.25 -11.42
CA VAL A 133 -10.41 10.12 -11.33
C VAL A 133 -10.10 9.83 -9.87
N VAL A 134 -9.65 10.84 -9.12
CA VAL A 134 -9.24 10.68 -7.72
C VAL A 134 -10.41 10.36 -6.78
N ALA A 135 -11.65 10.64 -7.19
CA ALA A 135 -12.87 10.29 -6.49
C ALA A 135 -13.36 8.85 -6.77
N THR A 136 -12.70 8.11 -7.68
CA THR A 136 -13.05 6.71 -7.96
C THR A 136 -12.93 5.87 -6.70
N ILE A 137 -13.95 5.03 -6.46
CA ILE A 137 -14.05 4.18 -5.28
C ILE A 137 -13.26 2.89 -5.50
N VAL A 138 -12.55 2.48 -4.46
CA VAL A 138 -11.77 1.26 -4.36
C VAL A 138 -12.30 0.44 -3.18
N ASP A 139 -12.61 -0.84 -3.45
CA ASP A 139 -13.08 -1.79 -2.43
C ASP A 139 -11.91 -2.55 -1.82
N LEU A 140 -11.95 -2.80 -0.51
CA LEU A 140 -10.87 -3.48 0.20
C LEU A 140 -10.58 -4.89 -0.33
N GLN A 141 -11.60 -5.62 -0.79
CA GLN A 141 -11.45 -6.95 -1.40
C GLN A 141 -10.53 -6.94 -2.62
N THR A 142 -10.48 -5.84 -3.37
CA THR A 142 -9.61 -5.72 -4.56
C THR A 142 -8.15 -5.51 -4.20
N GLN A 143 -7.85 -5.22 -2.93
CA GLN A 143 -6.51 -4.86 -2.45
C GLN A 143 -5.66 -6.07 -2.06
N THR A 144 -6.13 -7.30 -2.32
CA THR A 144 -5.39 -8.52 -1.97
C THR A 144 -5.57 -9.56 -3.06
N GLU A 145 -4.50 -10.29 -3.38
CA GLU A 145 -4.58 -11.48 -4.22
C GLU A 145 -4.55 -12.73 -3.32
N LEU A 146 -5.71 -13.40 -3.16
CA LEU A 146 -5.85 -14.55 -2.25
C LEU A 146 -4.89 -15.71 -2.58
N ALA A 147 -4.50 -15.86 -3.85
CA ALA A 147 -3.69 -16.99 -4.29
C ALA A 147 -2.24 -16.96 -3.76
N THR A 148 -1.74 -15.79 -3.38
CA THR A 148 -0.32 -15.58 -3.05
C THR A 148 -0.10 -14.90 -1.69
N SER A 149 -1.16 -14.43 -1.01
CA SER A 149 -1.10 -13.64 0.23
C SER A 149 -0.27 -12.35 0.08
N ASP A 150 -0.13 -11.88 -1.16
CA ASP A 150 0.87 -10.90 -1.56
C ASP A 150 0.33 -9.47 -1.48
N VAL A 151 1.21 -8.52 -1.19
CA VAL A 151 0.95 -7.07 -1.21
C VAL A 151 0.99 -6.50 -2.62
N SER A 152 1.27 -7.31 -3.64
CA SER A 152 1.50 -6.87 -5.02
C SER A 152 0.30 -6.26 -5.74
N ASN A 153 -0.92 -6.38 -5.21
CA ASN A 153 -2.13 -5.81 -5.85
C ASN A 153 -2.81 -4.68 -5.05
N VAL A 154 -2.12 -4.05 -4.08
CA VAL A 154 -2.71 -2.89 -3.40
C VAL A 154 -2.71 -1.67 -4.33
N THR A 155 -3.79 -0.90 -4.30
CA THR A 155 -3.93 0.32 -5.09
C THR A 155 -2.89 1.35 -4.68
N LEU A 156 -2.24 1.91 -5.68
CA LEU A 156 -1.18 2.89 -5.58
C LEU A 156 -1.65 4.24 -6.09
N TYR A 157 -1.25 5.30 -5.40
CA TYR A 157 -1.54 6.67 -5.79
C TYR A 157 -0.32 7.57 -5.58
N GLY A 158 -0.07 8.45 -6.54
CA GLY A 158 0.91 9.51 -6.43
C GLY A 158 0.50 10.75 -7.21
N LYS A 159 0.94 11.91 -6.70
CA LYS A 159 0.79 13.21 -7.35
C LYS A 159 2.10 13.98 -7.22
N THR A 160 2.45 14.75 -8.24
CA THR A 160 3.55 15.73 -8.15
C THR A 160 3.34 16.68 -6.97
N GLN A 161 4.36 16.85 -6.13
CA GLN A 161 4.33 17.83 -5.03
C GLN A 161 4.59 19.26 -5.53
N THR A 162 5.43 19.39 -6.55
CA THR A 162 5.72 20.63 -7.26
C THR A 162 5.28 20.51 -8.71
N ALA A 163 4.91 21.61 -9.35
CA ALA A 163 4.55 21.60 -10.75
C ALA A 163 5.70 21.07 -11.63
N ILE A 164 5.35 20.54 -12.80
CA ILE A 164 6.33 20.12 -13.83
C ILE A 164 7.26 21.29 -14.13
N ASP A 165 8.56 21.02 -14.08
CA ASP A 165 9.59 22.00 -14.43
C ASP A 165 9.76 22.05 -15.95
N HIS A 166 9.23 23.12 -16.55
CA HIS A 166 9.33 23.41 -17.97
C HIS A 166 10.52 24.31 -18.34
N THR A 167 11.42 24.56 -17.39
CA THR A 167 12.66 25.26 -17.69
C THR A 167 13.58 24.28 -18.45
N GLY A 168 13.72 23.03 -18.00
CA GLY A 168 14.55 22.04 -18.69
C GLY A 168 14.06 21.63 -20.09
N ASN A 169 15.01 21.22 -20.96
CA ASN A 169 14.73 20.39 -22.13
C ASN A 169 15.56 19.08 -22.02
N PRO A 170 14.94 17.95 -21.66
CA PRO A 170 13.50 17.75 -21.44
C PRO A 170 12.97 18.41 -20.16
N SER A 171 11.66 18.64 -20.10
CA SER A 171 10.99 19.06 -18.86
C SER A 171 11.09 17.93 -17.83
N THR A 172 11.13 18.27 -16.53
CA THR A 172 11.34 17.25 -15.48
C THR A 172 10.27 17.33 -14.40
N ALA A 173 9.91 16.18 -13.84
CA ALA A 173 8.99 16.11 -12.70
C ALA A 173 9.33 14.90 -11.81
N ALA A 174 8.93 14.99 -10.54
CA ALA A 174 9.06 13.90 -9.59
C ALA A 174 7.71 13.59 -8.93
N VAL A 175 7.37 12.31 -8.84
CA VAL A 175 6.14 11.85 -8.18
C VAL A 175 6.47 10.79 -7.15
N THR A 176 6.02 10.99 -5.91
CA THR A 176 6.02 9.93 -4.91
C THR A 176 4.75 9.10 -5.04
N VAL A 177 4.88 7.78 -5.22
CA VAL A 177 3.73 6.86 -5.27
C VAL A 177 3.72 5.94 -4.06
N ALA A 178 2.56 5.79 -3.41
CA ALA A 178 2.38 4.96 -2.23
C ALA A 178 1.04 4.20 -2.25
N PRO A 179 0.92 3.08 -1.50
CA PRO A 179 -0.36 2.44 -1.25
C PRO A 179 -1.35 3.38 -0.55
N ILE A 180 -2.64 3.27 -0.91
CA ILE A 180 -3.72 4.10 -0.33
C ILE A 180 -4.29 3.52 0.99
N GLY A 181 -3.95 2.27 1.30
CA GLY A 181 -4.30 1.55 2.52
C GLY A 181 -3.08 1.24 3.39
N SER A 182 -3.33 0.71 4.57
CA SER A 182 -2.32 0.16 5.48
C SER A 182 -2.50 -1.35 5.62
N ARG A 183 -1.54 -2.02 6.27
CA ARG A 183 -1.57 -3.46 6.49
C ARG A 183 -1.24 -3.81 7.93
N ILE A 184 -1.91 -4.80 8.48
CA ILE A 184 -1.56 -5.46 9.75
C ILE A 184 -0.97 -6.82 9.43
N GLU A 185 0.14 -7.18 10.08
CA GLU A 185 0.72 -8.52 10.01
C GLU A 185 0.89 -9.08 11.41
N ILE A 186 0.41 -10.30 11.65
CA ILE A 186 0.55 -11.02 12.91
C ILE A 186 1.40 -12.25 12.66
N HIS A 187 2.55 -12.32 13.31
CA HIS A 187 3.50 -13.41 13.12
C HIS A 187 3.16 -14.61 13.99
N LYS A 188 2.80 -14.37 15.25
CA LYS A 188 2.56 -15.40 16.24
C LYS A 188 1.91 -14.85 17.50
N PHE A 189 1.34 -15.77 18.27
CA PHE A 189 0.87 -15.57 19.62
C PHE A 189 1.75 -16.38 20.58
N THR A 190 2.02 -15.86 21.76
CA THR A 190 2.71 -16.59 22.83
C THR A 190 2.00 -16.35 24.14
N ALA A 191 1.61 -17.43 24.83
CA ALA A 191 1.14 -17.32 26.19
C ALA A 191 2.35 -17.15 27.11
N VAL A 192 2.48 -15.97 27.74
CA VAL A 192 3.53 -15.62 28.69
C VAL A 192 2.95 -14.74 29.78
N ASP A 193 3.63 -14.64 30.92
CA ASP A 193 3.34 -13.57 31.86
C ASP A 193 3.89 -12.24 31.33
N ILE A 194 3.08 -11.19 31.42
CA ILE A 194 3.35 -9.89 30.79
C ILE A 194 4.45 -9.14 31.53
N ASP A 195 4.62 -9.37 32.85
CA ASP A 195 5.70 -8.76 33.65
C ASP A 195 6.93 -9.66 33.80
N GLY A 196 6.87 -10.90 33.29
CA GLY A 196 7.95 -11.89 33.35
C GLY A 196 8.26 -12.43 34.75
N SER A 197 7.42 -12.15 35.74
CA SER A 197 7.68 -12.47 37.15
C SER A 197 7.05 -13.79 37.61
N THR A 198 5.98 -14.24 36.96
CA THR A 198 5.30 -15.52 37.23
C THR A 198 5.19 -16.36 35.94
N PRO A 199 5.22 -17.70 35.99
CA PRO A 199 4.85 -18.49 34.82
C PRO A 199 3.36 -18.33 34.53
N THR A 200 2.97 -18.01 33.29
CA THR A 200 1.54 -18.14 32.91
C THR A 200 1.09 -19.58 33.13
N ALA A 201 -0.09 -19.74 33.72
CA ALA A 201 -0.70 -21.03 33.94
C ALA A 201 -1.28 -21.62 32.65
N ILE A 202 -1.45 -20.82 31.58
CA ILE A 202 -1.79 -21.33 30.25
C ILE A 202 -0.67 -22.25 29.74
N THR A 203 -1.01 -23.49 29.44
CA THR A 203 -0.10 -24.51 28.91
C THR A 203 -0.39 -24.84 27.45
N THR A 204 -1.66 -24.84 27.06
CA THR A 204 -2.10 -25.02 25.67
C THR A 204 -3.23 -24.05 25.35
N TYR A 205 -3.35 -23.70 24.08
CA TYR A 205 -4.47 -22.95 23.52
C TYR A 205 -4.48 -23.11 22.01
N LYS A 206 -5.54 -22.64 21.38
CA LYS A 206 -5.76 -22.65 19.95
C LYS A 206 -6.35 -21.32 19.52
N VAL A 207 -5.84 -20.74 18.45
CA VAL A 207 -6.46 -19.59 17.80
C VAL A 207 -7.48 -20.11 16.79
N ASP A 208 -8.75 -19.93 17.08
CA ASP A 208 -9.87 -20.32 16.20
C ASP A 208 -10.14 -19.28 15.11
N GLY A 209 -9.79 -18.03 15.36
CA GLY A 209 -9.96 -16.99 14.35
C GLY A 209 -9.38 -15.65 14.74
N ILE A 210 -9.14 -14.83 13.72
CA ILE A 210 -8.70 -13.45 13.81
C ILE A 210 -9.66 -12.64 12.95
N PHE A 211 -10.22 -11.55 13.48
CA PHE A 211 -11.21 -10.71 12.82
C PHE A 211 -10.79 -9.26 12.92
N ILE A 212 -10.70 -8.58 11.79
CA ILE A 212 -10.43 -7.14 11.73
C ILE A 212 -11.75 -6.40 11.84
N ASN A 213 -11.85 -5.54 12.85
CA ASN A 213 -12.99 -4.70 13.14
C ASN A 213 -12.54 -3.23 13.14
N ASN A 214 -13.48 -2.29 13.23
CA ASN A 214 -13.21 -0.86 13.24
C ASN A 214 -12.43 -0.37 12.00
N PHE A 215 -12.94 -0.60 10.80
CA PHE A 215 -12.27 -0.21 9.55
C PHE A 215 -13.26 0.28 8.49
N TYR A 216 -12.74 0.92 7.44
CA TYR A 216 -13.53 1.29 6.26
C TYR A 216 -13.41 0.23 5.17
N TYR A 217 -14.55 -0.17 4.62
CA TYR A 217 -14.57 -1.14 3.52
C TYR A 217 -14.17 -0.54 2.18
N LYS A 218 -14.36 0.78 2.02
CA LYS A 218 -14.13 1.52 0.78
C LYS A 218 -13.33 2.79 1.02
N SER A 219 -12.58 3.18 0.00
CA SER A 219 -11.87 4.45 -0.04
C SER A 219 -11.90 5.01 -1.46
N THR A 220 -11.83 6.33 -1.62
CA THR A 220 -11.40 6.88 -2.89
C THR A 220 -9.91 6.67 -3.09
N ILE A 221 -9.47 6.76 -4.34
CA ILE A 221 -8.06 6.74 -4.70
C ILE A 221 -7.27 7.86 -3.99
N ALA A 222 -7.83 9.06 -3.84
CA ALA A 222 -7.19 10.15 -3.08
C ALA A 222 -7.13 9.90 -1.56
N GLY A 223 -7.67 8.79 -1.06
CA GLY A 223 -7.65 8.44 0.36
C GLY A 223 -8.82 9.01 1.17
N THR A 224 -9.80 9.65 0.54
CA THR A 224 -11.05 10.01 1.21
C THR A 224 -11.82 8.74 1.50
N ARG A 225 -12.16 8.49 2.76
CA ARG A 225 -12.99 7.34 3.13
C ARG A 225 -14.44 7.67 2.76
N THR A 226 -15.00 6.98 1.75
CA THR A 226 -16.30 7.33 1.14
C THR A 226 -17.37 6.27 1.35
N SER A 227 -18.59 6.75 1.53
CA SER A 227 -19.82 5.98 1.66
C SER A 227 -20.68 6.07 0.41
N THR A 228 -20.86 4.95 -0.29
CA THR A 228 -21.95 4.83 -1.28
C THR A 228 -22.79 3.58 -1.08
N VAL A 229 -22.56 2.82 -0.01
CA VAL A 229 -23.40 1.68 0.36
C VAL A 229 -24.11 2.02 1.66
N THR A 230 -25.43 2.12 1.60
CA THR A 230 -26.33 2.15 2.76
C THR A 230 -26.21 0.82 3.52
N PRO A 231 -26.15 0.80 4.87
CA PRO A 231 -26.48 1.88 5.80
C PRO A 231 -25.35 2.89 5.99
N ALA A 232 -25.74 4.14 6.21
CA ALA A 232 -24.94 5.37 6.13
C ALA A 232 -23.83 5.55 7.20
N ASN A 233 -23.08 4.50 7.50
CA ASN A 233 -22.01 4.47 8.50
C ASN A 233 -21.03 3.31 8.17
N ASP A 234 -20.31 3.45 7.04
CA ASP A 234 -19.34 2.50 6.46
C ASP A 234 -18.03 2.29 7.25
N LYS A 235 -18.00 2.74 8.50
CA LYS A 235 -17.04 2.28 9.51
C LYS A 235 -17.66 1.02 10.12
N TYR A 236 -17.20 -0.15 9.72
CA TYR A 236 -17.65 -1.39 10.34
C TYR A 236 -17.07 -1.47 11.74
N TYR A 237 -17.89 -1.12 12.72
CA TYR A 237 -17.53 -1.09 14.11
C TYR A 237 -18.62 -1.73 14.95
N TYR A 238 -18.34 -2.94 15.43
CA TYR A 238 -19.23 -3.56 16.42
C TYR A 238 -19.01 -2.99 17.84
N GLY A 239 -17.86 -2.37 18.14
CA GLY A 239 -17.35 -2.15 19.50
C GLY A 239 -17.92 -0.99 20.35
N LYS A 240 -19.16 -0.51 20.16
CA LYS A 240 -19.77 0.42 21.14
C LYS A 240 -21.12 0.01 21.71
N GLU A 241 -21.81 -0.91 21.05
CA GLU A 241 -23.17 -1.34 21.41
C GLU A 241 -23.19 -2.86 21.62
N ALA A 242 -24.34 -3.41 22.02
CA ALA A 242 -24.52 -4.83 22.35
C ALA A 242 -23.97 -5.83 21.30
N ASP A 243 -23.83 -5.41 20.05
CA ASP A 243 -23.34 -6.24 18.94
C ASP A 243 -21.83 -6.51 18.99
N GLY A 244 -21.01 -5.60 19.54
CA GLY A 244 -19.55 -5.79 19.68
C GLY A 244 -19.15 -6.79 20.73
N GLN A 245 -20.00 -6.95 21.74
CA GLN A 245 -19.84 -7.95 22.78
C GLN A 245 -20.59 -9.25 22.44
N ASN A 246 -21.28 -9.31 21.29
CA ASN A 246 -22.00 -10.50 20.87
C ASN A 246 -21.06 -11.46 20.12
N PRO A 247 -20.75 -12.65 20.71
CA PRO A 247 -19.96 -13.70 20.07
C PRO A 247 -20.40 -14.05 18.65
N ALA A 248 -21.71 -14.01 18.38
CA ALA A 248 -22.28 -14.42 17.11
C ALA A 248 -21.86 -13.51 15.94
N MET A 249 -21.40 -12.30 16.23
CA MET A 249 -20.92 -11.36 15.20
C MET A 249 -19.51 -11.68 14.72
N PHE A 250 -18.74 -12.49 15.45
CA PHE A 250 -17.36 -12.85 15.14
C PHE A 250 -17.24 -14.36 14.85
N LEU A 251 -18.06 -14.80 13.89
CA LEU A 251 -18.09 -16.16 13.37
C LEU A 251 -17.98 -16.13 11.85
N GLU A 252 -17.47 -17.23 11.27
CA GLU A 252 -17.55 -17.44 9.83
C GLU A 252 -19.01 -17.42 9.37
N GLY A 253 -19.29 -16.66 8.31
CA GLY A 253 -20.63 -16.46 7.76
C GLY A 253 -21.44 -15.34 8.44
N ALA A 254 -20.93 -14.72 9.51
CA ALA A 254 -21.63 -13.64 10.21
C ALA A 254 -21.36 -12.27 9.57
N GLY A 255 -22.42 -11.60 9.11
CA GLY A 255 -22.35 -10.22 8.62
C GLY A 255 -21.25 -10.00 7.58
N ILE A 256 -20.29 -9.13 7.90
CA ILE A 256 -19.16 -8.84 7.01
C ILE A 256 -18.14 -9.99 6.93
N TYR A 257 -18.11 -10.91 7.89
CA TYR A 257 -17.22 -12.09 7.88
C TYR A 257 -17.83 -13.25 7.08
N SER A 258 -18.34 -12.95 5.88
CA SER A 258 -18.82 -13.94 4.92
C SER A 258 -17.67 -14.69 4.24
N ALA A 259 -17.94 -15.80 3.57
CA ALA A 259 -16.90 -16.56 2.84
C ALA A 259 -16.14 -15.71 1.80
N ALA A 260 -16.78 -14.67 1.23
CA ALA A 260 -16.14 -13.75 0.28
C ALA A 260 -15.08 -12.85 0.92
N ASN A 261 -15.04 -12.77 2.25
CA ASN A 261 -14.15 -11.92 3.02
C ASN A 261 -13.10 -12.71 3.84
N ALA A 262 -13.14 -14.05 3.74
CA ALA A 262 -12.14 -14.93 4.34
C ALA A 262 -10.76 -14.68 3.72
N GLY A 263 -9.72 -14.61 4.55
CA GLY A 263 -8.35 -14.28 4.15
C GLY A 263 -8.11 -12.80 3.82
N TYR A 264 -9.15 -11.94 3.84
CA TYR A 264 -9.01 -10.50 3.59
C TYR A 264 -9.10 -9.67 4.86
N ILE A 265 -10.15 -9.91 5.65
CA ILE A 265 -10.44 -9.19 6.90
C ILE A 265 -10.65 -10.14 8.08
N TYR A 266 -10.67 -11.45 7.84
CA TYR A 266 -10.69 -12.45 8.89
C TYR A 266 -10.16 -13.80 8.41
N ASP A 267 -9.69 -14.60 9.36
CA ASP A 267 -9.45 -16.03 9.23
C ASP A 267 -10.21 -16.73 10.35
N ALA A 268 -10.91 -17.82 10.04
CA ALA A 268 -11.60 -18.60 11.07
C ALA A 268 -11.61 -20.10 10.72
N ASN A 269 -11.34 -20.94 11.71
CA ASN A 269 -11.47 -22.39 11.62
C ASN A 269 -11.61 -22.95 13.04
N ASN A 270 -12.68 -23.69 13.32
CA ASN A 270 -12.88 -24.34 14.62
C ASN A 270 -11.82 -25.42 14.93
N ALA A 271 -11.05 -25.90 13.94
CA ALA A 271 -9.88 -26.76 14.15
C ALA A 271 -8.59 -25.99 14.45
N GLY A 272 -8.64 -24.65 14.42
CA GLY A 272 -7.49 -23.76 14.55
C GLY A 272 -6.98 -23.27 13.19
N ILE A 273 -6.49 -22.03 13.14
CA ILE A 273 -5.98 -21.37 11.92
C ILE A 273 -4.46 -21.48 11.74
N GLY A 274 -3.79 -22.25 12.58
CA GLY A 274 -2.33 -22.39 12.60
C GLY A 274 -1.87 -23.61 13.39
N LYS A 275 -0.60 -23.59 13.79
CA LYS A 275 0.04 -24.66 14.54
C LYS A 275 0.49 -24.18 15.92
N PHE A 276 0.44 -25.10 16.89
CA PHE A 276 0.88 -24.86 18.25
C PHE A 276 2.20 -25.57 18.54
N THR A 277 3.15 -24.85 19.13
CA THR A 277 4.45 -25.37 19.59
C THR A 277 4.44 -25.41 21.11
N LEU A 278 4.26 -26.61 21.68
CA LEU A 278 4.09 -26.82 23.12
C LEU A 278 5.25 -26.27 23.96
N ALA A 279 6.48 -26.53 23.55
CA ALA A 279 7.68 -26.12 24.31
C ALA A 279 7.81 -24.58 24.44
N ALA A 280 7.30 -23.84 23.46
CA ALA A 280 7.36 -22.38 23.43
C ALA A 280 6.03 -21.72 23.84
N LYS A 281 4.96 -22.50 24.07
CA LYS A 281 3.58 -22.01 24.24
C LYS A 281 3.17 -21.03 23.11
N GLU A 282 3.64 -21.33 21.90
CA GLU A 282 3.55 -20.44 20.74
C GLU A 282 2.53 -20.97 19.74
N TYR A 283 1.70 -20.09 19.18
CA TYR A 283 0.79 -20.38 18.08
C TYR A 283 1.16 -19.51 16.87
N SER A 284 1.43 -20.14 15.73
CA SER A 284 1.92 -19.47 14.51
C SER A 284 1.25 -20.02 13.26
N PRO A 285 1.37 -19.36 12.09
CA PRO A 285 0.83 -19.89 10.84
C PRO A 285 1.34 -21.28 10.51
N ASN A 286 0.53 -22.09 9.82
CA ASN A 286 0.87 -23.47 9.48
C ASN A 286 2.19 -23.57 8.71
N THR A 287 2.38 -22.67 7.75
CA THR A 287 3.60 -22.59 6.93
C THR A 287 4.64 -21.72 7.61
N ASP A 288 5.84 -22.25 7.80
CA ASP A 288 6.96 -21.50 8.39
C ASP A 288 7.31 -20.25 7.58
N GLY A 289 7.64 -19.17 8.29
CA GLY A 289 7.98 -17.88 7.69
C GLY A 289 6.78 -17.10 7.14
N LYS A 290 5.55 -17.60 7.26
CA LYS A 290 4.33 -16.85 6.91
C LYS A 290 3.76 -16.10 8.11
N VAL A 291 2.86 -15.16 7.82
CA VAL A 291 2.15 -14.30 8.77
C VAL A 291 0.66 -14.27 8.40
N TRP A 292 -0.22 -14.03 9.37
CA TRP A 292 -1.58 -13.60 9.05
C TRP A 292 -1.55 -12.13 8.70
N ALA A 293 -2.11 -11.74 7.56
CA ALA A 293 -1.96 -10.39 7.08
C ALA A 293 -3.21 -9.83 6.43
N TYR A 294 -3.53 -8.59 6.81
CA TYR A 294 -4.80 -7.96 6.49
C TYR A 294 -4.53 -6.56 5.98
N ASN A 295 -4.92 -6.29 4.74
CA ASN A 295 -4.95 -4.94 4.21
C ASN A 295 -6.19 -4.23 4.78
N LEU A 296 -6.10 -2.93 5.01
CA LEU A 296 -7.24 -2.16 5.51
C LEU A 296 -7.20 -0.69 5.08
N PHE A 297 -8.39 -0.09 5.02
CA PHE A 297 -8.53 1.36 5.07
C PHE A 297 -8.80 1.74 6.52
N ALA A 298 -7.75 2.19 7.20
CA ALA A 298 -7.84 2.52 8.61
C ALA A 298 -8.75 3.72 8.91
N PRO A 299 -9.33 3.75 10.13
CA PRO A 299 -10.06 4.91 10.63
C PRO A 299 -9.23 6.19 10.62
N VAL A 300 -9.92 7.32 10.61
CA VAL A 300 -9.34 8.66 10.70
C VAL A 300 -9.75 9.32 12.02
N GLY A 301 -9.01 10.33 12.47
CA GLY A 301 -9.39 11.12 13.67
C GLY A 301 -9.02 10.49 15.01
N GLY A 302 -7.95 9.68 15.06
CA GLY A 302 -7.43 9.10 16.31
C GLY A 302 -8.10 7.78 16.72
N GLU A 303 -8.89 7.18 15.84
CA GLU A 303 -9.42 5.82 16.00
C GLU A 303 -8.50 4.78 15.32
N PHE A 304 -8.59 3.53 15.76
CA PHE A 304 -7.72 2.45 15.30
C PHE A 304 -8.53 1.25 14.80
N PRO A 305 -8.00 0.46 13.85
CA PRO A 305 -8.55 -0.87 13.60
C PRO A 305 -8.44 -1.73 14.86
N HIS A 306 -9.46 -2.54 15.09
CA HIS A 306 -9.48 -3.50 16.19
C HIS A 306 -9.13 -4.89 15.66
N ILE A 307 -8.40 -5.67 16.46
CA ILE A 307 -8.10 -7.06 16.15
C ILE A 307 -8.80 -7.91 17.20
N VAL A 308 -9.86 -8.61 16.80
CA VAL A 308 -10.63 -9.51 17.66
C VAL A 308 -10.15 -10.93 17.42
N ILE A 309 -9.67 -11.59 18.45
CA ILE A 309 -9.05 -12.92 18.35
C ILE A 309 -9.91 -13.89 19.14
N ARG A 310 -10.39 -14.93 18.46
CA ARG A 310 -11.19 -16.01 19.02
C ARG A 310 -10.27 -17.17 19.38
N VAL A 311 -10.34 -17.64 20.63
CA VAL A 311 -9.43 -18.65 21.18
C VAL A 311 -10.19 -19.72 21.96
N SER A 312 -9.72 -20.96 21.88
CA SER A 312 -10.24 -22.12 22.61
C SER A 312 -9.11 -23.10 22.93
N GLY A 313 -9.43 -24.31 23.40
CA GLY A 313 -8.40 -25.33 23.63
C GLY A 313 -7.53 -25.03 24.85
N PHE A 314 -8.01 -24.18 25.76
CA PHE A 314 -7.25 -23.79 26.94
C PHE A 314 -7.06 -24.98 27.86
N ASN A 315 -5.80 -25.22 28.20
CA ASN A 315 -5.44 -25.97 29.39
C ASN A 315 -4.66 -25.04 30.30
N SER A 316 -5.09 -24.95 31.56
CA SER A 316 -4.50 -24.05 32.54
C SER A 316 -4.35 -24.73 33.89
N GLU A 317 -3.18 -24.55 34.52
CA GLU A 317 -2.91 -25.08 35.86
C GLU A 317 -3.77 -24.39 36.95
N VAL A 318 -4.40 -23.25 36.65
CA VAL A 318 -5.32 -22.53 37.55
C VAL A 318 -6.80 -22.70 37.18
N GLY A 319 -7.12 -23.62 36.25
CA GLY A 319 -8.51 -24.01 35.98
C GLY A 319 -9.30 -23.05 35.08
N ILE A 320 -8.66 -22.34 34.16
CA ILE A 320 -9.38 -21.72 33.04
C ILE A 320 -9.96 -22.86 32.21
N GLY A 321 -11.29 -23.02 32.27
CA GLY A 321 -11.99 -24.05 31.54
C GLY A 321 -11.73 -23.99 30.04
N ASN A 322 -11.92 -25.12 29.36
CA ASN A 322 -11.70 -25.29 27.91
C ASN A 322 -12.80 -24.63 27.05
N GLU A 323 -13.36 -23.54 27.55
CA GLU A 323 -14.43 -22.81 26.89
C GLU A 323 -13.87 -21.80 25.88
N LEU A 324 -14.75 -21.34 24.99
CA LEU A 324 -14.42 -20.29 24.04
C LEU A 324 -14.16 -18.97 24.77
N ARG A 325 -13.11 -18.26 24.35
CA ARG A 325 -12.71 -16.95 24.87
C ARG A 325 -12.32 -16.01 23.74
N TRP A 326 -12.18 -14.73 24.08
CA TRP A 326 -11.79 -13.68 23.17
C TRP A 326 -10.68 -12.80 23.73
N MET A 327 -9.85 -12.28 22.84
CA MET A 327 -8.95 -11.16 23.09
C MET A 327 -9.29 -10.04 22.10
N THR A 328 -9.08 -8.79 22.49
CA THR A 328 -9.33 -7.65 21.61
C THR A 328 -8.21 -6.62 21.72
N VAL A 329 -7.61 -6.30 20.58
CA VAL A 329 -6.62 -5.22 20.47
C VAL A 329 -7.31 -3.95 20.02
N THR A 330 -7.14 -2.89 20.80
CA THR A 330 -7.65 -1.54 20.48
C THR A 330 -6.55 -0.48 20.55
N LYS A 331 -5.36 -0.84 21.03
CA LYS A 331 -4.22 0.05 21.26
C LYS A 331 -2.91 -0.56 20.79
N PHE A 332 -2.04 0.28 20.25
CA PHE A 332 -0.79 -0.12 19.62
C PHE A 332 0.36 0.78 20.08
N LEU A 333 1.49 0.18 20.46
CA LEU A 333 2.71 0.90 20.86
C LEU A 333 3.84 0.63 19.86
N ASN A 334 4.69 1.63 19.61
CA ASN A 334 5.91 1.47 18.84
C ASN A 334 6.94 0.65 19.63
N VAL A 335 7.48 -0.41 19.03
CA VAL A 335 8.51 -1.26 19.69
C VAL A 335 9.79 -0.48 20.02
N SER A 336 10.12 0.57 19.26
CA SER A 336 11.38 1.31 19.43
C SER A 336 11.45 2.13 20.71
N ASP A 337 10.32 2.63 21.21
CA ASP A 337 10.27 3.61 22.29
C ASP A 337 9.03 3.50 23.21
N ASP A 338 8.19 2.46 23.03
CA ASP A 338 6.93 2.23 23.73
C ASP A 338 5.92 3.41 23.62
N SER A 339 6.12 4.33 22.67
CA SER A 339 5.18 5.41 22.40
C SER A 339 3.90 4.92 21.72
N GLU A 340 2.77 5.56 21.98
CA GLU A 340 1.51 5.19 21.34
C GLU A 340 1.51 5.51 19.84
N VAL A 341 1.11 4.54 19.02
CA VAL A 341 0.87 4.75 17.59
C VAL A 341 -0.29 5.71 17.45
N GLN A 342 -0.07 6.84 16.79
CA GLN A 342 -1.10 7.91 16.69
C GLN A 342 -2.13 7.67 15.59
N ALA A 343 -1.76 6.93 14.54
CA ALA A 343 -2.65 6.59 13.42
C ALA A 343 -2.09 5.44 12.58
N PHE A 344 -2.99 4.73 11.90
CA PHE A 344 -2.65 3.78 10.85
C PHE A 344 -2.58 4.51 9.50
N LEU A 345 -1.37 4.86 9.07
CA LEU A 345 -1.15 5.69 7.89
C LEU A 345 -1.07 4.84 6.61
N PRO A 346 -1.59 5.34 5.48
CA PRO A 346 -1.44 4.71 4.18
C PRO A 346 0.03 4.41 3.85
N GLY A 347 0.26 3.29 3.14
CA GLY A 347 1.60 2.86 2.76
C GLY A 347 2.44 2.41 3.95
N ARG A 348 1.83 1.92 5.04
CA ARG A 348 2.56 1.34 6.19
C ARG A 348 2.07 -0.05 6.53
N ILE A 349 3.01 -0.88 6.96
CA ILE A 349 2.78 -2.23 7.48
C ILE A 349 3.07 -2.23 8.98
N TYR A 350 2.08 -2.60 9.76
CA TYR A 350 2.11 -2.67 11.21
C TYR A 350 2.29 -4.13 11.60
N GLN A 351 3.50 -4.49 12.02
CA GLN A 351 3.86 -5.88 12.30
C GLN A 351 3.81 -6.18 13.80
N ILE A 352 2.98 -7.15 14.17
CA ILE A 352 2.96 -7.79 15.48
C ILE A 352 3.87 -9.02 15.40
N LYS A 353 5.16 -8.85 15.74
CA LYS A 353 6.16 -9.93 15.71
C LYS A 353 5.86 -11.03 16.72
N ASN A 354 5.28 -10.65 17.85
CA ASN A 354 4.79 -11.58 18.84
C ASN A 354 3.67 -10.94 19.64
N PHE A 355 2.48 -11.53 19.60
CA PHE A 355 1.39 -11.18 20.49
C PHE A 355 1.55 -11.98 21.78
N THR A 356 2.02 -11.32 22.84
CA THR A 356 2.14 -11.92 24.17
C THR A 356 0.87 -11.72 24.97
N PHE A 357 0.38 -12.75 25.64
CA PHE A 357 -0.83 -12.66 26.45
C PHE A 357 -0.82 -13.62 27.64
N ASN A 358 -1.63 -13.31 28.64
CA ASN A 358 -1.92 -14.14 29.80
C ASN A 358 -3.43 -14.24 30.04
N GLU A 359 -3.78 -14.82 31.19
CA GLU A 359 -5.13 -15.04 31.68
C GLU A 359 -5.97 -13.76 31.83
N ASP A 360 -5.35 -12.61 32.09
CA ASP A 360 -6.06 -11.35 32.30
C ASP A 360 -6.53 -10.72 30.99
N ASN A 361 -5.92 -11.13 29.87
CA ASN A 361 -6.19 -10.60 28.54
C ASN A 361 -7.35 -11.31 27.82
N ILE A 362 -7.81 -12.44 28.34
CA ILE A 362 -8.90 -13.23 27.76
C ILE A 362 -10.24 -12.93 28.46
N ASP A 363 -11.32 -12.96 27.69
CA ASP A 363 -12.67 -12.67 28.18
C ASP A 363 -13.73 -13.64 27.60
N VAL A 364 -14.91 -13.64 28.20
CA VAL A 364 -16.10 -14.42 27.82
C VAL A 364 -16.97 -13.72 26.77
N ALA A 365 -16.54 -12.56 26.28
CA ALA A 365 -17.12 -11.89 25.12
C ALA A 365 -16.05 -11.04 24.40
N PRO A 366 -16.16 -10.81 23.07
CA PRO A 366 -15.29 -9.90 22.34
C PRO A 366 -15.48 -8.44 22.80
N GLU A 367 -14.49 -7.58 22.54
CA GLU A 367 -14.57 -6.12 22.80
C GLU A 367 -14.86 -5.74 24.27
N MET A 368 -14.69 -6.66 25.22
CA MET A 368 -14.90 -6.43 26.67
C MET A 368 -13.68 -5.81 27.35
N LYS A 369 -12.49 -6.31 27.00
CA LYS A 369 -11.20 -5.87 27.54
C LYS A 369 -10.27 -5.50 26.40
N SER A 370 -9.57 -4.39 26.58
CA SER A 370 -8.55 -3.94 25.64
C SER A 370 -7.19 -4.52 26.02
N VAL A 371 -6.54 -5.15 25.05
CA VAL A 371 -5.13 -5.57 25.12
C VAL A 371 -4.29 -4.54 24.36
N THR A 372 -3.15 -4.17 24.94
CA THR A 372 -2.16 -3.32 24.29
C THR A 372 -1.07 -4.20 23.67
N VAL A 373 -0.80 -4.01 22.38
CA VAL A 373 0.25 -4.77 21.68
C VAL A 373 1.39 -3.86 21.24
N ARG A 374 2.60 -4.41 21.21
CA ARG A 374 3.78 -3.76 20.62
C ARG A 374 3.84 -4.09 19.13
N VAL A 375 3.90 -3.07 18.29
CA VAL A 375 4.04 -3.18 16.84
C VAL A 375 5.37 -2.61 16.35
N SER A 376 6.00 -3.32 15.44
CA SER A 376 7.05 -2.75 14.60
C SER A 376 6.37 -2.07 13.42
N VAL A 377 6.45 -0.74 13.35
CA VAL A 377 5.95 0.01 12.19
C VAL A 377 7.01 -0.04 11.11
N THR A 378 6.72 -0.73 10.01
CA THR A 378 7.54 -0.67 8.81
C THR A 378 6.82 0.19 7.79
N LEU A 379 7.42 1.31 7.40
CA LEU A 379 6.94 2.06 6.24
C LEU A 379 7.06 1.15 5.01
N ALA A 380 6.02 1.08 4.17
CA ALA A 380 6.11 0.38 2.90
C ALA A 380 7.04 1.20 2.00
N THR A 381 8.32 0.85 2.06
CA THR A 381 9.32 1.27 1.10
C THR A 381 9.94 -0.01 0.56
N TRP A 382 9.67 -0.27 -0.71
CA TRP A 382 10.45 -1.18 -1.52
C TRP A 382 11.96 -1.10 -1.20
N MET A 383 12.62 -2.21 -0.85
CA MET A 383 14.08 -2.30 -0.65
C MET A 383 14.65 -3.61 -1.22
N GLU A 384 15.87 -3.54 -1.78
CA GLU A 384 17.05 -4.44 -1.60
C GLU A 384 18.33 -3.59 -1.85
N ASN A 385 19.56 -3.82 -1.34
CA ASN A 385 20.42 -5.01 -1.08
C ASN A 385 21.22 -4.88 0.23
N GLU A 386 22.23 -5.78 0.52
CA GLU A 386 22.90 -6.55 1.70
C GLU A 386 24.14 -6.04 2.56
N VAL A 387 24.15 -5.98 3.93
CA VAL A 387 25.30 -5.52 4.82
C VAL A 387 26.12 -6.61 5.52
N LYS A 388 27.36 -6.26 5.93
CA LYS A 388 28.37 -7.11 6.62
C LYS A 388 28.44 -6.94 8.16
N PRO A 389 28.95 -7.97 8.87
CA PRO A 389 28.99 -8.02 10.34
C PRO A 389 30.13 -7.19 10.94
N TRP A 390 29.98 -6.90 12.23
CA TRP A 390 31.10 -6.90 13.17
C TRP A 390 30.86 -7.95 14.25
#